data_AF-A0A0L0SCR1-F1
#
_entry.id   AF-A0A0L0SCR1-F1
#
_cell.length_a   1.000
_cell.length_b   1.000
_cell.length_c   1.000
_cell.angle_alpha   90.00
_cell.angle_beta   90.00
_cell.angle_gamma   90.00
#
_symmetry.space_group_name_H-M   'P 1'
#
loop_
_entity.id
_entity.type
_entity.pdbx_description
1 polymer ?
#
loop_
_entity_poly.entity_id
_entity_poly.type
_entity_poly.pdbx_seq_one_letter_code
_entity_poly.pdbx_strand_id
1 'polypeptide(L)'
;MDAYRRHQQYMRDYAQYFGGPSPPPTAPPSATQTEHDLVRQHHQFLRDPNADALIATLDGNGRWAAQLAKAYYDRLFKEYCLGDLSRYKTGKVALRWRTHREVVAGKGQWECGNLACSERSGLKSWEVLFGYVEQGEKKSALVKLRLCPNCTRKLHYKKDKERRRQRRERTQDAGDDEGESATRPNEDRVTIAITSPIPISEPYTRV
;
A
#
# COMPACT_ATOMS: atom_id res chain seq x y z
N MET A 1 26.55 2.43 -18.19
CA MET A 1 26.84 1.03 -17.75
C MET A 1 26.44 0.90 -16.30
N ASP A 2 25.43 0.08 -16.00
CA ASP A 2 24.87 -0.12 -14.65
C ASP A 2 25.84 -0.91 -13.72
N ALA A 3 25.79 -0.67 -12.41
CA ALA A 3 26.69 -1.29 -11.43
C ALA A 3 26.57 -2.82 -11.41
N TYR A 4 25.35 -3.33 -11.51
CA TYR A 4 25.07 -4.77 -11.55
C TYR A 4 25.69 -5.44 -12.79
N ARG A 5 25.56 -4.81 -13.96
CA ARG A 5 26.15 -5.34 -15.20
C ARG A 5 27.67 -5.36 -15.18
N ARG A 6 28.31 -4.35 -14.56
CA ARG A 6 29.77 -4.33 -14.37
C ARG A 6 30.23 -5.45 -13.44
N HIS A 7 29.52 -5.67 -12.33
CA HIS A 7 29.80 -6.80 -11.43
C HIS A 7 29.69 -8.14 -12.16
N GLN A 8 28.62 -8.36 -12.94
CA GLN A 8 28.48 -9.58 -13.74
C GLN A 8 29.63 -9.78 -14.74
N GLN A 9 30.05 -8.71 -15.41
CA GLN A 9 31.17 -8.78 -16.34
C GLN A 9 32.48 -9.13 -15.60
N TYR A 10 32.77 -8.47 -14.47
CA TYR A 10 33.95 -8.79 -13.67
C TYR A 10 33.96 -10.24 -13.17
N MET A 11 32.82 -10.77 -12.76
CA MET A 11 32.73 -12.17 -12.32
C MET A 11 32.96 -13.16 -13.48
N ARG A 12 32.49 -12.83 -14.69
CA ARG A 12 32.75 -13.63 -15.91
C ARG A 12 34.22 -13.59 -16.30
N ASP A 13 34.80 -12.39 -16.34
CA ASP A 13 36.21 -12.20 -16.70
C ASP A 13 37.11 -12.93 -15.68
N TYR A 14 36.80 -12.82 -14.38
CA TYR A 14 37.51 -13.56 -13.33
C TYR A 14 37.45 -15.08 -13.54
N ALA A 15 36.25 -15.62 -13.83
CA ALA A 15 36.08 -17.03 -14.13
C ALA A 15 36.84 -17.46 -15.40
N GLN A 16 36.94 -16.61 -16.41
CA GLN A 16 37.64 -16.89 -17.66
C GLN A 16 39.17 -16.94 -17.50
N TYR A 17 39.75 -16.01 -16.72
CA TYR A 17 41.20 -15.89 -16.57
C TYR A 17 41.77 -16.74 -15.42
N PHE A 18 41.00 -16.97 -14.36
CA PHE A 18 41.46 -17.64 -13.15
C PHE A 18 40.67 -18.92 -12.79
N GLY A 19 39.61 -19.25 -13.53
CA GLY A 19 38.82 -20.46 -13.30
C GLY A 19 39.48 -21.70 -13.91
N GLY A 20 39.85 -22.67 -13.08
CA GLY A 20 40.16 -24.03 -13.54
C GLY A 20 38.93 -24.73 -14.17
N PRO A 21 39.06 -26.00 -14.61
CA PRO A 21 37.95 -26.75 -15.21
C PRO A 21 36.72 -26.69 -14.31
N SER A 22 35.62 -26.17 -14.86
CA SER A 22 34.44 -25.83 -14.08
C SER A 22 33.80 -27.08 -13.48
N PRO A 23 33.44 -27.11 -12.18
CA PRO A 23 32.49 -28.10 -11.68
C PRO A 23 31.18 -28.02 -12.50
N PRO A 24 30.41 -29.11 -12.60
CA PRO A 24 29.12 -29.10 -13.29
C PRO A 24 28.27 -27.94 -12.75
N PRO A 25 27.41 -27.31 -13.59
CA PRO A 25 26.65 -26.14 -13.19
C PRO A 25 25.91 -26.42 -11.89
N THR A 26 26.42 -25.86 -10.80
CA THR A 26 25.75 -25.91 -9.51
C THR A 26 24.38 -25.28 -9.72
N ALA A 27 23.34 -25.92 -9.19
CA ALA A 27 21.97 -25.45 -9.26
C ALA A 27 21.90 -23.91 -9.06
N PRO A 28 20.97 -23.20 -9.74
CA PRO A 28 20.79 -21.76 -9.53
C PRO A 28 20.80 -21.49 -8.03
N PRO A 29 21.44 -20.40 -7.55
CA PRO A 29 21.59 -20.13 -6.13
C PRO A 29 20.23 -20.37 -5.48
N SER A 30 20.17 -21.36 -4.59
CA SER A 30 18.94 -21.75 -3.90
C SER A 30 18.30 -20.46 -3.42
N ALA A 31 17.08 -20.16 -3.90
CA ALA A 31 16.46 -18.84 -3.90
C ALA A 31 16.80 -18.06 -2.62
N THR A 32 17.88 -17.28 -2.68
CA THR A 32 18.42 -16.64 -1.49
C THR A 32 17.49 -15.49 -1.19
N GLN A 33 16.77 -15.56 -0.07
CA GLN A 33 15.82 -14.53 0.31
C GLN A 33 16.56 -13.19 0.39
N THR A 34 16.08 -12.20 -0.37
CA THR A 34 16.66 -10.86 -0.31
C THR A 34 16.18 -10.14 0.94
N GLU A 35 16.91 -9.12 1.38
CA GLU A 35 16.46 -8.22 2.46
C GLU A 35 15.06 -7.65 2.18
N HIS A 36 14.79 -7.32 0.91
CA HIS A 36 13.50 -6.85 0.46
C HIS A 36 12.39 -7.89 0.66
N ASP A 37 12.68 -9.17 0.39
CA ASP A 37 11.72 -10.25 0.61
C ASP A 37 11.43 -10.46 2.10
N LEU A 38 12.44 -10.34 2.96
CA LEU A 38 12.28 -10.44 4.41
C LEU A 38 11.44 -9.29 4.96
N VAL A 39 11.73 -8.05 4.53
CA VAL A 39 10.90 -6.89 4.88
C VAL A 39 9.47 -7.12 4.41
N ARG A 40 9.26 -7.62 3.20
CA ARG A 40 7.93 -7.90 2.66
C ARG A 40 7.20 -8.99 3.44
N GLN A 41 7.88 -10.03 3.90
CA GLN A 41 7.29 -11.11 4.68
C GLN A 41 6.91 -10.65 6.09
N HIS A 42 7.75 -9.85 6.75
CA HIS A 42 7.55 -9.42 8.13
C HIS A 42 6.94 -8.01 8.28
N HIS A 43 6.62 -7.34 7.17
CA HIS A 43 5.98 -6.01 7.25
C HIS A 43 4.62 -6.13 7.92
N GLN A 44 4.31 -5.12 8.73
CA GLN A 44 2.99 -4.93 9.30
C GLN A 44 2.57 -3.48 9.08
N PHE A 45 1.32 -3.27 8.70
CA PHE A 45 0.78 -1.94 8.45
C PHE A 45 0.71 -1.11 9.74
N LEU A 46 0.33 -1.75 10.85
CA LEU A 46 0.43 -1.21 12.21
C LEU A 46 1.16 -2.25 13.07
N ARG A 47 2.23 -1.83 13.74
CA ARG A 47 2.97 -2.70 14.67
C ARG A 47 2.41 -2.56 16.06
N ASP A 48 2.29 -3.69 16.76
CA ASP A 48 1.94 -3.73 18.18
C ASP A 48 3.24 -3.60 19.01
N PRO A 49 3.36 -2.57 19.88
CA PRO A 49 4.52 -2.41 20.77
C PRO A 49 4.80 -3.65 21.63
N ASN A 50 3.75 -4.39 22.03
CA ASN A 50 3.92 -5.59 22.86
C ASN A 50 4.52 -6.73 22.04
N ALA A 51 4.06 -6.93 20.80
CA ALA A 51 4.64 -7.90 19.88
C ALA A 51 6.09 -7.53 19.51
N ASP A 52 6.41 -6.24 19.41
CA ASP A 52 7.76 -5.76 19.16
C ASP A 52 8.72 -6.06 20.32
N ALA A 53 8.25 -6.02 21.57
CA ALA A 53 9.05 -6.41 22.73
C ALA A 53 9.45 -7.90 22.68
N LEU A 54 8.60 -8.74 22.09
CA LEU A 54 8.87 -10.17 21.91
C LEU A 54 9.84 -10.47 20.76
N ILE A 55 10.24 -9.49 19.94
CA ILE A 55 11.25 -9.72 18.89
C ILE A 55 12.57 -10.21 19.50
N ALA A 56 12.91 -9.76 20.71
CA ALA A 56 14.11 -10.20 21.41
C ALA A 56 14.09 -11.69 21.80
N THR A 57 12.91 -12.30 21.89
CA THR A 57 12.74 -13.72 22.24
C THR A 57 12.75 -14.65 21.02
N LEU A 58 12.74 -14.10 19.79
CA LEU A 58 12.85 -14.88 18.55
C LEU A 58 14.28 -15.41 18.36
N ASP A 59 14.39 -16.55 17.68
CA ASP A 59 15.65 -17.20 17.37
C ASP A 59 16.22 -16.76 16.01
N GLY A 60 17.55 -16.84 15.91
CA GLY A 60 18.35 -16.74 14.68
C GLY A 60 17.81 -15.77 13.61
N ASN A 61 17.43 -16.35 12.47
CA ASN A 61 17.03 -15.61 11.27
C ASN A 61 15.70 -14.85 11.44
N GLY A 62 14.77 -15.39 12.24
CA GLY A 62 13.47 -14.76 12.50
C GLY A 62 13.62 -13.44 13.25
N ARG A 63 14.51 -13.40 14.25
CA ARG A 63 14.84 -12.17 14.99
C ARG A 63 15.39 -11.09 14.07
N TRP A 64 16.36 -11.44 13.23
CA TRP A 64 16.99 -10.48 12.32
C TRP A 64 15.99 -9.91 11.30
N ALA A 65 15.18 -10.77 10.67
CA ALA A 65 14.15 -10.35 9.72
C ALA A 65 13.09 -9.44 10.37
N ALA A 66 12.65 -9.76 11.60
CA ALA A 66 11.72 -8.94 12.36
C ALA A 66 12.34 -7.59 12.76
N GLN A 67 13.59 -7.55 13.18
CA GLN A 67 14.33 -6.32 13.48
C GLN A 67 14.49 -5.43 12.23
N LEU A 68 14.81 -6.04 11.09
CA LEU A 68 14.93 -5.33 9.81
C LEU A 68 13.58 -4.71 9.40
N ALA A 69 12.50 -5.47 9.47
CA ALA A 69 11.15 -4.97 9.17
C ALA A 69 10.72 -3.85 10.15
N LYS A 70 11.05 -3.97 11.43
CA LYS A 70 10.81 -2.92 12.42
C LYS A 70 11.61 -1.66 12.11
N ALA A 71 12.91 -1.78 11.82
CA ALA A 71 13.74 -0.64 11.45
C ALA A 71 13.23 0.07 10.19
N TYR A 72 12.70 -0.68 9.22
CA TYR A 72 12.02 -0.11 8.06
C TYR A 72 10.74 0.65 8.46
N TYR A 73 9.90 0.05 9.30
CA TYR A 73 8.67 0.66 9.80
C TYR A 73 8.88 1.96 10.59
N ASP A 74 9.95 2.02 11.38
CA ASP A 74 10.31 3.19 12.19
C ASP A 74 10.74 4.38 11.32
N ARG A 75 11.25 4.13 10.10
CA ARG A 75 11.60 5.17 9.12
C ARG A 75 10.41 5.72 8.35
N LEU A 76 9.22 5.12 8.46
CA LEU A 76 8.02 5.56 7.75
C LEU A 76 7.29 6.67 8.50
N PHE A 77 6.73 7.60 7.73
CA PHE A 77 5.96 8.73 8.26
C PHE A 77 4.47 8.38 8.28
N LYS A 78 3.89 8.42 9.48
CA LYS A 78 2.56 7.85 9.79
C LYS A 78 1.45 8.89 9.99
N GLU A 79 1.67 10.13 9.59
CA GLU A 79 0.66 11.20 9.67
C GLU A 79 -0.38 11.14 8.54
N TYR A 80 0.08 10.99 7.29
CA TYR A 80 -0.74 10.84 6.10
C TYR A 80 -0.30 9.59 5.32
N CYS A 81 -1.26 8.78 4.86
CA CYS A 81 -1.02 7.70 3.92
C CYS A 81 -0.93 8.22 2.48
N LEU A 82 -0.38 7.40 1.60
CA LEU A 82 -0.57 7.50 0.15
C LEU A 82 -1.51 6.39 -0.31
N GLY A 83 -2.26 6.67 -1.37
CA GLY A 83 -3.20 5.73 -1.95
C GLY A 83 -2.96 5.45 -3.42
N ASP A 84 -3.20 4.20 -3.83
CA ASP A 84 -3.41 3.85 -5.23
C ASP A 84 -4.92 3.77 -5.49
N LEU A 85 -5.44 4.77 -6.19
CA LEU A 85 -6.84 4.85 -6.60
C LEU A 85 -7.06 4.38 -8.05
N SER A 86 -6.12 3.65 -8.67
CA SER A 86 -6.26 3.17 -10.06
C SER A 86 -7.47 2.26 -10.25
N ARG A 87 -7.73 1.37 -9.28
CA ARG A 87 -8.84 0.39 -9.31
C ARG A 87 -10.09 0.86 -8.57
N TYR A 88 -10.30 2.17 -8.44
CA TYR A 88 -11.44 2.75 -7.73
C TYR A 88 -12.82 2.30 -8.27
N LYS A 89 -12.93 2.01 -9.57
CA LYS A 89 -14.18 1.54 -10.20
C LYS A 89 -14.65 0.19 -9.65
N THR A 90 -13.72 -0.69 -9.25
CA THR A 90 -14.02 -1.98 -8.62
C THR A 90 -14.14 -1.87 -7.10
N GLY A 91 -13.96 -0.67 -6.54
CA GLY A 91 -13.95 -0.42 -5.10
C GLY A 91 -12.64 -0.80 -4.42
N LYS A 92 -11.62 -1.22 -5.18
CA LYS A 92 -10.30 -1.59 -4.65
C LYS A 92 -9.42 -0.36 -4.53
N VAL A 93 -8.97 -0.08 -3.31
CA VAL A 93 -8.02 0.98 -2.99
C VAL A 93 -6.89 0.36 -2.18
N ALA A 94 -5.64 0.67 -2.54
CA ALA A 94 -4.48 0.28 -1.75
C ALA A 94 -3.93 1.50 -1.03
N LEU A 95 -3.57 1.37 0.25
CA LEU A 95 -2.97 2.43 1.04
C LEU A 95 -1.62 1.97 1.59
N ARG A 96 -0.68 2.91 1.73
CA ARG A 96 0.60 2.68 2.41
C ARG A 96 1.10 3.93 3.12
N TRP A 97 2.00 3.75 4.08
CA TRP A 97 2.70 4.86 4.73
C TRP A 97 3.72 5.53 3.80
N ARG A 98 4.04 6.78 4.11
CA ARG A 98 4.99 7.59 3.35
C ARG A 98 6.42 7.25 3.71
N THR A 99 7.29 7.24 2.71
CA THR A 99 8.74 7.16 2.89
C THR A 99 9.35 8.55 3.08
N HIS A 100 10.56 8.62 3.63
CA HIS A 100 11.29 9.88 3.81
C HIS A 100 11.37 10.72 2.54
N ARG A 101 11.73 10.11 1.40
CA ARG A 101 11.87 10.80 0.11
C ARG A 101 10.56 11.48 -0.32
N GLU A 102 9.44 10.81 -0.09
CA GLU A 102 8.11 11.32 -0.44
C GLU A 102 7.66 12.47 0.46
N VAL A 103 8.01 12.41 1.74
CA VAL A 103 7.73 13.50 2.69
C VAL A 103 8.52 14.73 2.34
N VAL A 104 9.81 14.59 2.03
CA VAL A 104 10.66 15.70 1.57
C VAL A 104 10.11 16.31 0.27
N ALA A 105 9.61 15.48 -0.65
CA ALA A 105 8.95 15.94 -1.87
C ALA A 105 7.57 16.59 -1.63
N GLY A 106 7.02 16.52 -0.41
CA GLY A 106 5.70 17.06 -0.06
C GLY A 106 4.51 16.18 -0.51
N LYS A 107 4.75 14.94 -0.94
CA LYS A 107 3.70 14.03 -1.42
C LYS A 107 2.73 13.67 -0.29
N GLY A 108 1.44 13.77 -0.57
CA GLY A 108 0.37 13.50 0.40
C GLY A 108 0.14 14.60 1.44
N GLN A 109 0.87 15.73 1.37
CA GLN A 109 0.66 16.89 2.24
C GLN A 109 0.44 18.16 1.43
N TRP A 110 1.38 18.49 0.55
CA TRP A 110 1.30 19.64 -0.37
C TRP A 110 0.95 19.23 -1.79
N GLU A 111 1.08 17.93 -2.08
CA GLU A 111 0.65 17.29 -3.31
C GLU A 111 -0.34 16.16 -3.00
N CYS A 112 -1.23 15.86 -3.94
CA CYS A 112 -2.24 14.82 -3.83
C CYS A 112 -1.62 13.48 -3.41
N GLY A 113 -2.25 12.82 -2.41
CA GLY A 113 -1.84 11.54 -1.87
C GLY A 113 -2.10 10.34 -2.79
N ASN A 114 -2.75 10.54 -3.95
CA ASN A 114 -2.87 9.49 -4.96
C ASN A 114 -1.55 9.34 -5.72
N LEU A 115 -0.99 8.14 -5.78
CA LEU A 115 0.33 7.87 -6.38
C LEU A 115 0.43 8.36 -7.83
N ALA A 116 -0.63 8.17 -8.61
CA ALA A 116 -0.70 8.55 -10.02
C ALA A 116 -1.11 10.02 -10.27
N CYS A 117 -1.17 10.88 -9.24
CA CYS A 117 -1.65 12.26 -9.36
C CYS A 117 -0.68 13.26 -8.72
N SER A 118 -0.29 14.30 -9.46
CA SER A 118 0.62 15.37 -9.02
C SER A 118 -0.08 16.71 -8.74
N GLU A 119 -1.41 16.70 -8.59
CA GLU A 119 -2.19 17.91 -8.31
C GLU A 119 -1.86 18.50 -6.92
N ARG A 120 -1.76 19.83 -6.83
CA ARG A 120 -1.39 20.55 -5.60
C ARG A 120 -2.49 21.48 -5.10
N SER A 121 -3.48 21.78 -5.94
CA SER A 121 -4.57 22.69 -5.60
C SER A 121 -5.77 21.98 -4.96
N GLY A 122 -6.49 22.68 -4.09
CA GLY A 122 -7.77 22.22 -3.52
C GLY A 122 -7.69 20.92 -2.70
N LEU A 123 -6.54 20.66 -2.05
CA LEU A 123 -6.31 19.44 -1.29
C LEU A 123 -7.14 19.42 0.01
N LYS A 124 -7.95 18.38 0.20
CA LYS A 124 -8.69 18.13 1.44
C LYS A 124 -8.18 16.87 2.14
N SER A 125 -8.15 16.91 3.47
CA SER A 125 -7.81 15.77 4.33
C SER A 125 -9.05 14.94 4.62
N TRP A 126 -8.93 13.63 4.50
CA TRP A 126 -10.00 12.65 4.71
C TRP A 126 -9.57 11.64 5.76
N GLU A 127 -10.50 11.26 6.62
CA GLU A 127 -10.32 10.13 7.53
C GLU A 127 -10.97 8.90 6.93
N VAL A 128 -10.13 7.91 6.66
CA VAL A 128 -10.50 6.69 5.96
C VAL A 128 -10.40 5.52 6.93
N LEU A 129 -11.51 4.84 7.17
CA LEU A 129 -11.49 3.53 7.83
C LEU A 129 -11.08 2.49 6.79
N PHE A 130 -9.80 2.11 6.84
CA PHE A 130 -9.16 1.19 5.93
C PHE A 130 -9.22 -0.23 6.48
N GLY A 131 -10.02 -1.09 5.86
CA GLY A 131 -9.97 -2.53 6.11
C GLY A 131 -8.90 -3.21 5.26
N TYR A 132 -8.08 -4.05 5.87
CA TYR A 132 -7.04 -4.82 5.19
C TYR A 132 -6.92 -6.24 5.75
N VAL A 133 -6.28 -7.13 5.00
CA VAL A 133 -5.98 -8.50 5.44
C VAL A 133 -4.48 -8.61 5.64
N GLU A 134 -4.06 -9.02 6.82
CA GLU A 134 -2.66 -9.19 7.19
C GLU A 134 -2.53 -10.52 7.92
N GLN A 135 -1.63 -11.40 7.45
CA GLN A 135 -1.44 -12.74 8.01
C GLN A 135 -2.74 -13.57 8.09
N GLY A 136 -3.66 -13.38 7.14
CA GLY A 136 -4.95 -14.08 7.11
C GLY A 136 -6.04 -13.46 7.98
N GLU A 137 -5.70 -12.48 8.82
CA GLU A 137 -6.65 -11.80 9.70
C GLU A 137 -7.15 -10.51 9.08
N LYS A 138 -8.45 -10.24 9.25
CA LYS A 138 -9.06 -8.97 8.84
C LYS A 138 -8.81 -7.92 9.91
N LYS A 139 -8.04 -6.90 9.57
CA LYS A 139 -7.74 -5.74 10.43
C LYS A 139 -8.38 -4.49 9.86
N SER A 140 -8.55 -3.48 10.71
CA SER A 140 -8.99 -2.16 10.26
C SER A 140 -8.23 -1.06 10.99
N ALA A 141 -7.93 0.02 10.28
CA ALA A 141 -7.24 1.18 10.83
C ALA A 141 -7.88 2.47 10.32
N LEU A 142 -8.01 3.45 11.21
CA LEU A 142 -8.39 4.81 10.82
C LEU A 142 -7.13 5.54 10.36
N VAL A 143 -7.08 5.93 9.08
CA VAL A 143 -5.92 6.57 8.48
C VAL A 143 -6.30 7.89 7.83
N LYS A 144 -5.35 8.83 7.79
CA LYS A 144 -5.55 10.14 7.16
C LYS A 144 -5.00 10.14 5.74
N LEU A 145 -5.75 10.64 4.79
CA LEU A 145 -5.36 10.74 3.38
C LEU A 145 -5.70 12.13 2.85
N ARG A 146 -4.75 12.79 2.16
CA ARG A 146 -4.99 14.12 1.58
C ARG A 146 -5.12 14.03 0.07
N LEU A 147 -6.26 14.45 -0.49
CA LEU A 147 -6.59 14.28 -1.90
C LEU A 147 -7.10 15.56 -2.54
N CYS A 148 -6.83 15.73 -3.84
CA CYS A 148 -7.47 16.76 -4.65
C CYS A 148 -8.96 16.41 -4.93
N PRO A 149 -9.77 17.36 -5.44
CA PRO A 149 -11.19 17.12 -5.71
C PRO A 149 -11.43 15.96 -6.69
N ASN A 150 -10.57 15.83 -7.70
CA ASN A 150 -10.65 14.74 -8.69
C ASN A 150 -10.45 13.36 -8.06
N CYS A 151 -9.46 13.24 -7.16
CA CYS A 151 -9.17 11.97 -6.48
C CYS A 151 -10.17 11.68 -5.35
N THR A 152 -10.72 12.71 -4.72
CA THR A 152 -11.82 12.58 -3.75
C THR A 152 -13.03 11.90 -4.41
N ARG A 153 -13.41 12.32 -5.63
CA ARG A 153 -14.50 11.65 -6.37
C ARG A 153 -14.21 10.18 -6.66
N LYS A 154 -12.93 9.81 -6.90
CA LYS A 154 -12.52 8.40 -7.07
C LYS A 154 -12.67 7.63 -5.76
N LEU A 155 -12.29 8.21 -4.64
CA LEU A 155 -12.41 7.62 -3.31
C LEU A 155 -13.88 7.27 -2.98
N HIS A 156 -14.82 8.17 -3.30
CA HIS A 156 -16.25 7.97 -3.01
C HIS A 156 -17.04 7.25 -4.11
N TYR A 157 -16.40 6.95 -5.25
CA TYR A 157 -17.08 6.45 -6.45
C TYR A 157 -18.07 5.32 -6.19
N LYS A 158 -17.68 4.29 -5.42
CA LYS A 158 -18.54 3.13 -5.14
C LYS A 158 -19.75 3.51 -4.28
N LYS A 159 -19.54 4.25 -3.19
CA LYS A 159 -20.60 4.71 -2.29
C LYS A 159 -21.58 5.64 -3.03
N ASP A 160 -21.06 6.52 -3.88
CA ASP A 160 -21.87 7.45 -4.66
C ASP A 160 -22.68 6.73 -5.73
N LYS A 161 -22.10 5.72 -6.39
CA LYS A 161 -22.80 4.87 -7.36
C LYS A 161 -23.94 4.10 -6.70
N GLU A 162 -23.70 3.52 -5.53
CA GLU A 162 -24.70 2.78 -4.77
C GLU A 162 -25.86 3.70 -4.31
N ARG A 163 -25.55 4.87 -3.76
CA ARG A 163 -26.55 5.87 -3.35
C ARG A 163 -27.41 6.34 -4.53
N ARG A 164 -26.81 6.55 -5.70
CA ARG A 164 -27.54 6.92 -6.93
C ARG A 164 -28.46 5.81 -7.42
N ARG A 165 -28.03 4.54 -7.28
CA ARG A 165 -28.86 3.38 -7.61
C ARG A 165 -30.07 3.28 -6.69
N GLN A 166 -29.86 3.34 -5.38
CA GLN A 166 -30.94 3.30 -4.38
C GLN A 166 -31.93 4.45 -4.54
N ARG A 167 -31.46 5.66 -4.88
CA ARG A 167 -32.36 6.79 -5.15
C ARG A 167 -33.25 6.52 -6.37
N ARG A 168 -32.70 5.94 -7.44
CA ARG A 168 -33.46 5.59 -8.65
C ARG A 168 -34.53 4.54 -8.37
N GLU A 169 -34.18 3.51 -7.61
CA GLU A 169 -35.11 2.45 -7.19
C GLU A 169 -36.26 3.04 -6.35
N ARG A 170 -35.96 3.95 -5.41
CA ARG A 170 -36.99 4.66 -4.62
C ARG A 170 -37.92 5.55 -5.45
N THR A 171 -37.40 6.29 -6.44
CA THR A 171 -38.24 7.11 -7.35
C THR A 171 -39.06 6.29 -8.34
N GLN A 172 -38.75 4.99 -8.51
CA GLN A 172 -39.56 4.11 -9.36
C GLN A 172 -40.74 3.49 -8.58
N ASP A 173 -40.60 3.33 -7.26
CA ASP A 173 -41.67 2.86 -6.36
C ASP A 173 -42.56 4.01 -5.83
N ALA A 174 -42.06 5.24 -5.79
CA ALA A 174 -42.79 6.41 -5.30
C ALA A 174 -43.36 7.24 -6.47
N GLY A 175 -44.57 6.91 -6.91
CA GLY A 175 -45.50 7.92 -7.41
C GLY A 175 -46.03 8.73 -6.23
N ASP A 176 -45.92 10.06 -6.34
CA ASP A 176 -46.57 11.08 -5.51
C ASP A 176 -46.32 11.05 -3.98
N ASP A 177 -45.24 11.68 -3.51
CA ASP A 177 -45.30 12.54 -2.31
C ASP A 177 -44.05 13.45 -2.25
N GLU A 178 -44.28 14.77 -2.26
CA GLU A 178 -43.25 15.78 -2.12
C GLU A 178 -42.97 16.06 -0.65
N GLY A 179 -41.74 15.76 -0.21
CA GLY A 179 -41.21 16.36 1.01
C GLY A 179 -40.15 15.51 1.71
N GLU A 180 -38.96 16.09 1.84
CA GLU A 180 -38.32 16.36 3.14
C GLU A 180 -36.80 16.26 3.07
N SER A 181 -36.16 17.27 3.66
CA SER A 181 -34.75 17.60 3.54
C SER A 181 -33.86 16.54 4.20
N ALA A 182 -33.05 15.85 3.39
CA ALA A 182 -32.02 14.97 3.89
C ALA A 182 -30.88 15.77 4.54
N THR A 183 -30.79 15.72 5.87
CA THR A 183 -29.63 16.16 6.65
C THR A 183 -28.37 15.53 6.08
N ARG A 184 -27.41 16.36 5.66
CA ARG A 184 -26.15 15.91 5.04
C ARG A 184 -25.40 15.01 6.03
N PRO A 185 -25.14 13.73 5.73
CA PRO A 185 -24.28 12.92 6.56
C PRO A 185 -22.88 13.51 6.52
N ASN A 186 -22.20 13.51 7.67
CA ASN A 186 -20.85 14.04 7.85
C ASN A 186 -19.90 13.48 6.77
N GLU A 187 -19.55 14.31 5.78
CA GLU A 187 -18.88 13.87 4.55
C GLU A 187 -17.43 13.45 4.80
N ASP A 188 -16.85 13.76 5.96
CA ASP A 188 -15.42 13.67 6.23
C ASP A 188 -14.91 12.26 6.60
N ARG A 189 -15.82 11.29 6.79
CA ARG A 189 -15.46 9.91 7.16
C ARG A 189 -15.84 8.92 6.07
N VAL A 190 -14.82 8.30 5.47
CA VAL A 190 -14.98 7.31 4.40
C VAL A 190 -14.67 5.93 4.94
N THR A 191 -15.53 4.97 4.66
CA THR A 191 -15.27 3.56 4.98
C THR A 191 -14.91 2.86 3.69
N ILE A 192 -13.70 2.31 3.62
CA ILE A 192 -13.29 1.44 2.54
C ILE A 192 -13.38 0.01 3.06
N ALA A 193 -14.45 -0.68 2.67
CA ALA A 193 -14.64 -2.08 2.99
C ALA A 193 -13.65 -2.94 2.20
N ILE A 194 -13.23 -4.06 2.79
CA ILE A 194 -12.37 -5.06 2.18
C ILE A 194 -13.13 -5.69 1.02
N THR A 195 -12.84 -5.29 -0.23
CA THR A 195 -13.40 -5.96 -1.41
C THR A 195 -12.51 -7.12 -1.82
N SER A 196 -12.63 -8.23 -1.09
CA SER A 196 -11.95 -9.52 -1.28
C SER A 196 -10.41 -9.45 -1.24
N PRO A 197 -9.72 -10.47 -0.71
CA PRO A 197 -8.26 -10.49 -0.73
C PRO A 197 -7.78 -10.34 -2.17
N ILE A 198 -6.91 -9.36 -2.42
CA ILE A 198 -6.14 -9.31 -3.65
C ILE A 198 -5.21 -10.51 -3.57
N PRO A 199 -5.29 -11.50 -4.47
CA PRO A 199 -4.36 -12.62 -4.45
C PRO A 199 -2.94 -12.05 -4.56
N ILE A 200 -2.04 -12.55 -3.72
CA ILE A 200 -0.64 -12.08 -3.61
C ILE A 200 0.17 -12.46 -4.88
N SER A 201 -0.45 -13.17 -5.83
CA SER A 201 0.13 -13.55 -7.11
C SER A 201 0.03 -12.42 -8.13
N GLU A 202 0.86 -11.39 -7.97
CA GLU A 202 1.43 -10.64 -9.09
C GLU A 202 2.50 -9.68 -8.53
N PRO A 203 3.76 -9.76 -8.98
CA PRO A 203 4.74 -8.74 -8.64
C PRO A 203 4.24 -7.40 -9.20
N TYR A 204 4.13 -6.39 -8.34
CA TYR A 204 3.96 -5.01 -8.77
C TYR A 204 5.27 -4.57 -9.42
N THR A 205 5.51 -4.99 -10.67
CA THR A 205 6.57 -4.46 -11.49
C THR A 205 6.14 -3.08 -11.98
N ARG A 206 6.54 -2.07 -11.21
CA ARG A 206 6.83 -0.75 -11.78
C ARG A 206 8.26 -0.38 -11.42
N VAL A 207 9.18 -0.87 -12.26
CA VAL A 207 10.40 -0.20 -12.69
C VAL A 207 10.41 -0.27 -14.21
#